data_AF-A0AAV8XN95-F1
#
_entry.id   AF-A0AAV8XN95-F1
#
_cell.length_a   1.000
_cell.length_b   1.000
_cell.length_c   1.000
_cell.angle_alpha   90.00
_cell.angle_beta   90.00
_cell.angle_gamma   90.00
#
_symmetry.space_group_name_H-M   'P 1'
#
loop_
_entity.id
_entity.type
_entity.pdbx_description
1 polymer ?
#
loop_
_entity_poly.entity_id
_entity_poly.type
_entity_poly.pdbx_seq_one_letter_code
_entity_poly.pdbx_strand_id
1 'polypeptide(L)'
;MIFFLAVEQLRLRASPTQAAKIAISRIAEKYPSFFGGIIVVDKNGNVGAACNGMGTFPYTLASAEYPDTIVKSVNCTDNGSDTLARYSLSFYICAILLFNYYI
;
A
#
# COMPACT_ATOMS: atom_id res chain seq x y z
N MET A 1 -8.80 -0.56 -12.40
CA MET A 1 -9.30 0.52 -11.51
C MET A 1 -9.17 0.09 -10.05
N ILE A 2 -7.95 0.13 -9.50
CA ILE A 2 -7.63 -0.41 -8.15
C ILE A 2 -7.54 0.71 -7.10
N PHE A 3 -7.02 1.89 -7.49
CA PHE A 3 -6.92 3.07 -6.63
C PHE A 3 -8.30 3.63 -6.28
N PHE A 4 -9.21 3.70 -7.25
CA PHE A 4 -10.60 4.12 -7.02
C PHE A 4 -11.31 3.21 -6.02
N LEU A 5 -11.13 1.89 -6.12
CA LEU A 5 -11.74 0.95 -5.17
C LEU A 5 -11.25 1.20 -3.76
N ALA A 6 -9.94 1.43 -3.57
CA ALA A 6 -9.38 1.73 -2.26
C ALA A 6 -9.99 3.02 -1.67
N VAL A 7 -10.11 4.09 -2.47
CA VAL A 7 -10.73 5.36 -2.05
C VAL A 7 -12.22 5.18 -1.74
N GLU A 8 -12.94 4.40 -2.52
CA GLU A 8 -14.35 4.08 -2.25
C GLU A 8 -14.53 3.31 -0.94
N GLN A 9 -13.63 2.38 -0.62
CA GLN A 9 -13.64 1.71 0.67
C GLN A 9 -13.39 2.70 1.83
N LEU A 10 -12.45 3.64 1.67
CA LEU A 10 -12.26 4.71 2.65
C LEU A 10 -13.50 5.60 2.79
N ARG A 11 -14.20 5.90 1.69
CA ARG A 11 -15.47 6.65 1.69
C ARG A 11 -16.55 5.95 2.53
N LEU A 12 -16.55 4.62 2.54
CA LEU A 12 -17.41 3.78 3.37
C LEU A 12 -16.92 3.61 4.83
N ARG A 13 -15.91 4.39 5.26
CA ARG A 13 -15.26 4.31 6.58
C ARG A 13 -14.57 2.96 6.87
N ALA A 14 -14.16 2.22 5.84
CA ALA A 14 -13.31 1.05 6.03
C ALA A 14 -11.93 1.48 6.54
N SER A 15 -11.26 0.59 7.30
CA SER A 15 -9.87 0.85 7.71
C SER A 15 -8.93 0.89 6.50
N PRO A 16 -7.89 1.74 6.50
CA PRO A 16 -6.92 1.81 5.40
C PRO A 16 -6.31 0.46 5.03
N THR A 17 -5.99 -0.36 6.05
CA THR A 17 -5.47 -1.72 5.87
C THR A 17 -6.47 -2.63 5.17
N GLN A 18 -7.75 -2.54 5.53
CA GLN A 18 -8.81 -3.34 4.90
C GLN A 18 -9.07 -2.90 3.46
N ALA A 19 -9.11 -1.59 3.21
CA ALA A 19 -9.22 -1.04 1.86
C ALA A 19 -8.06 -1.51 0.96
N ALA A 20 -6.83 -1.48 1.47
CA ALA A 20 -5.64 -1.97 0.78
C ALA A 20 -5.73 -3.48 0.48
N LYS A 21 -6.12 -4.29 1.47
CA LYS A 21 -6.30 -5.75 1.30
C LYS A 21 -7.35 -6.09 0.26
N ILE A 22 -8.49 -5.41 0.27
CA ILE A 22 -9.56 -5.62 -0.72
C ILE A 22 -9.06 -5.27 -2.13
N ALA A 23 -8.33 -4.17 -2.28
CA ALA A 23 -7.77 -3.78 -3.57
C ALA A 23 -6.78 -4.82 -4.12
N ILE A 24 -5.88 -5.33 -3.27
CA ILE A 24 -4.92 -6.36 -3.63
C ILE A 24 -5.61 -7.70 -3.93
N SER A 25 -6.56 -8.13 -3.11
CA SER A 25 -7.31 -9.40 -3.31
C SER A 25 -7.95 -9.44 -4.69
N ARG A 26 -8.59 -8.34 -5.11
CA ARG A 26 -9.21 -8.27 -6.46
C ARG A 26 -8.21 -8.34 -7.61
N ILE A 27 -6.97 -7.88 -7.39
CA ILE A 27 -5.91 -8.02 -8.39
C ILE A 27 -5.43 -9.47 -8.42
N ALA A 28 -5.18 -10.07 -7.25
CA ALA A 28 -4.72 -11.44 -7.12
C ALA A 28 -5.74 -12.46 -7.69
N GLU A 29 -7.04 -12.21 -7.51
CA GLU A 29 -8.12 -13.01 -8.10
C GLU A 29 -8.05 -13.04 -9.64
N LYS A 30 -7.70 -11.91 -10.27
CA LYS A 30 -7.63 -11.80 -11.73
C LYS A 30 -6.25 -12.18 -12.28
N TYR A 31 -5.21 -11.91 -11.51
CA TYR A 31 -3.80 -12.11 -11.85
C TYR A 31 -3.08 -12.73 -10.64
N PRO A 32 -3.14 -14.05 -10.47
CA PRO A 32 -2.58 -14.73 -9.30
C PRO A 32 -1.05 -14.64 -9.20
N SER A 33 -0.37 -14.38 -10.31
CA SER A 33 1.08 -14.12 -10.38
C SER A 33 1.45 -12.64 -10.21
N PHE A 34 0.51 -11.79 -9.79
CA PHE A 34 0.77 -10.38 -9.58
C PHE A 34 1.77 -10.16 -8.43
N PHE A 35 2.77 -9.31 -8.69
CA PHE A 35 3.74 -8.85 -7.70
C PHE A 35 3.57 -7.35 -7.50
N GLY A 36 3.27 -6.92 -6.28
CA GLY A 36 3.14 -5.49 -5.99
C GLY A 36 2.43 -5.18 -4.68
N GLY A 37 2.51 -3.91 -4.26
CA GLY A 37 1.85 -3.41 -3.06
C GLY A 37 1.15 -2.08 -3.30
N ILE A 38 0.19 -1.79 -2.41
CA ILE A 38 -0.54 -0.52 -2.38
C ILE A 38 -0.49 0.05 -0.96
N ILE A 39 -0.32 1.37 -0.89
CA ILE A 39 -0.39 2.16 0.34
C ILE A 39 -1.66 3.00 0.27
N VAL A 40 -2.42 3.00 1.35
CA VAL A 40 -3.69 3.70 1.48
C VAL A 40 -3.61 4.57 2.73
N VAL A 41 -3.99 5.84 2.58
CA VAL A 41 -3.97 6.82 3.67
C VAL A 41 -5.38 7.39 3.80
N ASP A 42 -5.91 7.45 5.02
CA ASP A 42 -7.19 8.11 5.27
C ASP A 42 -7.02 9.63 5.51
N LYS A 43 -8.16 10.32 5.56
CA LYS A 43 -8.22 11.77 5.85
C LYS A 43 -7.76 12.14 7.28
N ASN A 44 -7.67 11.17 8.18
CA ASN A 44 -7.23 11.36 9.56
C ASN A 44 -5.71 11.11 9.69
N GLY A 45 -5.01 10.76 8.59
CA GLY A 45 -3.58 10.43 8.59
C GLY A 45 -3.26 8.98 8.96
N ASN A 46 -4.26 8.10 9.13
CA ASN A 46 -4.01 6.68 9.35
C ASN A 46 -3.56 6.03 8.05
N VAL A 47 -2.51 5.21 8.13
CA VAL A 47 -1.92 4.53 6.99
C VAL A 47 -2.16 3.03 7.09
N GLY A 48 -2.48 2.42 5.96
CA GLY A 48 -2.53 0.98 5.78
C GLY A 48 -1.82 0.59 4.48
N ALA A 49 -1.19 -0.58 4.48
CA ALA A 49 -0.56 -1.12 3.29
C ALA A 49 -0.92 -2.59 3.13
N ALA A 50 -0.99 -3.05 1.89
CA ALA A 50 -1.16 -4.44 1.52
C ALA A 50 -0.29 -4.75 0.31
N CYS A 51 0.14 -6.00 0.20
CA CYS A 51 1.09 -6.44 -0.80
C CYS A 51 0.81 -7.88 -1.20
N ASN A 52 1.26 -8.24 -2.40
CA ASN A 52 1.13 -9.55 -3.01
C ASN A 52 2.44 -9.95 -3.70
N GLY A 53 2.82 -11.22 -3.61
CA GLY A 53 3.99 -11.81 -4.26
C GLY A 53 5.33 -11.51 -3.58
N MET A 54 5.35 -10.87 -2.41
CA MET A 54 6.57 -10.56 -1.65
C MET A 54 6.40 -10.89 -0.17
N GLY A 55 7.48 -11.18 0.57
CA GLY A 55 7.37 -11.50 2.00
C GLY A 55 7.06 -10.27 2.86
N THR A 56 7.76 -9.16 2.59
CA THR A 56 7.56 -7.89 3.28
C THR A 56 7.58 -6.73 2.31
N PHE A 57 6.75 -5.73 2.59
CA PHE A 57 6.70 -4.48 1.82
C PHE A 57 7.11 -3.32 2.74
N PRO A 58 8.36 -2.85 2.65
CA PRO A 58 8.82 -1.67 3.38
C PRO A 58 8.33 -0.38 2.69
N TYR A 59 7.88 0.58 3.49
CA TYR A 59 7.45 1.90 3.03
C TYR A 59 7.88 2.97 4.04
N THR A 60 8.16 4.15 3.54
CA THR A 60 8.55 5.32 4.34
C THR A 60 7.33 6.20 4.62
N LEU A 61 7.21 6.66 5.87
CA LEU A 61 6.22 7.63 6.28
C LEU A 61 6.91 8.94 6.66
N ALA A 62 6.39 10.04 6.11
CA ALA A 62 6.68 11.39 6.55
C ALA A 62 5.34 12.03 6.92
N SER A 63 5.22 12.51 8.16
CA SER A 63 4.04 13.20 8.68
C SER A 63 4.52 14.37 9.52
N ALA A 64 3.68 15.40 9.69
CA ALA A 64 4.01 16.51 10.59
C ALA A 64 4.25 16.05 12.05
N GLU A 65 3.72 14.88 12.43
CA GLU A 65 3.92 14.24 13.73
C GLU A 65 5.30 13.58 13.88
N TYR A 66 5.96 13.23 12.76
CA TYR A 66 7.26 12.56 12.74
C TYR A 66 8.24 13.35 11.87
N PRO A 67 9.11 14.20 12.47
CA PRO A 67 10.07 15.01 11.71
C PRO A 67 11.10 14.14 10.97
N ASP A 68 11.34 12.93 11.45
CA ASP A 68 12.21 11.94 10.83
C ASP A 68 11.43 10.93 9.97
N THR A 69 12.04 10.47 8.89
CA THR A 69 11.45 9.45 8.01
C THR A 69 11.36 8.11 8.72
N ILE A 70 10.14 7.64 9.01
CA ILE A 70 9.93 6.34 9.63
C ILE A 70 9.75 5.28 8.54
N VAL A 71 10.59 4.24 8.57
CA VAL A 71 10.40 3.06 7.74
C VAL A 71 9.48 2.09 8.47
N LYS A 72 8.31 1.79 7.88
CA LYS A 72 7.41 0.74 8.35
C LYS A 72 7.40 -0.39 7.33
N SER A 73 7.22 -1.62 7.80
CA SER A 73 7.08 -2.81 6.96
C SER A 73 5.77 -3.51 7.26
N VAL A 74 5.07 -3.95 6.22
CA VAL A 74 3.93 -4.86 6.35
C VAL A 74 4.30 -6.23 5.82
N ASN A 75 3.84 -7.26 6.54
CA ASN A 75 3.95 -8.64 6.10
C ASN A 75 2.81 -8.92 5.11
N CYS A 76 3.15 -9.50 3.97
CA CYS A 76 2.15 -9.88 2.98
C CYS A 76 1.63 -11.28 3.31
N THR A 77 0.32 -11.47 3.19
CA THR A 77 -0.32 -12.79 3.33
C THR A 77 -0.32 -13.48 1.98
N ASP A 78 0.82 -14.06 1.59
CA ASP A 78 0.85 -15.01 0.48
C ASP A 78 1.57 -16.29 0.88
N ASN A 79 0.87 -17.40 0.62
CA ASN A 79 1.39 -18.76 0.67
C ASN A 79 2.27 -19.01 -0.57
N GLY A 80 3.42 -18.36 -0.63
CA GLY A 80 4.37 -18.47 -1.72
C GLY A 80 5.73 -17.96 -1.27
N SER A 81 6.54 -18.88 -0.74
CA SER A 81 7.88 -18.61 -0.21
C SER A 81 8.82 -17.95 -1.22
N ASP A 82 9.56 -16.96 -0.74
CA ASP A 82 10.95 -16.66 -1.03
C ASP A 82 11.50 -16.98 -2.42
N THR A 83 11.72 -15.95 -3.22
CA THR A 83 13.05 -15.54 -3.74
C THR A 83 12.86 -14.35 -4.69
N LEU A 84 13.87 -13.48 -4.81
CA LEU A 84 13.89 -12.23 -5.60
C LEU A 84 13.54 -10.94 -4.83
N ALA A 85 14.00 -10.84 -3.57
CA ALA A 85 14.38 -9.55 -2.97
C ALA A 85 15.65 -8.97 -3.67
N ARG A 86 15.61 -8.77 -5.00
CA ARG A 86 16.81 -8.43 -5.77
C ARG A 86 16.68 -7.47 -6.94
N TYR A 87 15.65 -6.63 -6.98
CA TYR A 87 15.70 -5.40 -7.79
C TYR A 87 15.21 -4.20 -6.99
N SER A 88 16.14 -3.67 -6.19
CA SER A 88 16.18 -2.25 -5.87
C SER A 88 16.28 -1.48 -7.18
N LEU A 89 15.24 -0.76 -7.58
CA LEU A 89 15.31 0.37 -8.51
C LEU A 89 14.00 1.18 -8.42
N SER A 90 14.10 2.35 -7.78
CA SER A 90 13.19 3.50 -7.88
C SER A 90 11.68 3.26 -7.71
N PHE A 91 11.21 3.20 -6.47
CA PHE A 91 9.83 3.57 -6.11
C PHE A 91 9.80 4.92 -5.37
N TYR A 92 10.52 5.91 -5.89
CA TYR A 92 10.56 7.26 -5.31
C TYR A 92 9.53 8.23 -5.91
N ILE A 93 8.57 7.76 -6.71
CA ILE A 93 7.61 8.66 -7.36
C ILE A 93 6.21 8.06 -7.23
N CYS A 94 5.29 8.90 -6.74
CA CYS A 94 3.83 8.76 -6.81
C CYS A 94 3.03 8.43 -5.53
N ALA A 95 3.55 8.71 -4.33
CA ALA A 95 2.68 8.87 -3.14
C ALA A 95 2.47 10.34 -2.72
N ILE A 96 3.37 11.26 -3.12
CA ILE A 96 3.29 12.68 -2.72
C ILE A 96 2.20 13.44 -3.49
N LEU A 97 1.73 12.95 -4.64
CA LEU A 97 0.78 13.69 -5.50
C LEU A 97 -0.70 13.61 -5.09
N LEU A 98 -1.09 12.77 -4.12
CA LEU A 98 -2.50 12.70 -3.69
C LEU A 98 -2.82 13.59 -2.47
N PHE A 99 -1.83 14.13 -1.76
CA PHE A 99 -2.08 15.09 -0.68
C PHE A 99 -2.27 16.53 -1.17
N ASN A 100 -1.76 16.88 -2.36
CA ASN A 100 -1.86 18.24 -2.90
C ASN A 100 -3.10 18.51 -3.77
N TYR A 101 -4.00 17.53 -3.95
CA TYR A 101 -5.22 17.71 -4.75
C TYR A 101 -6.52 17.74 -3.93
N TYR A 102 -6.41 17.77 -2.59
CA TYR A 102 -7.56 17.92 -1.68
C TYR A 102 -7.28 18.95 -0.58
N ILE A 103 -6.62 20.05 -0.94
CA ILE A 103 -6.76 21.38 -0.30
C ILE A 103 -6.98 22.38 -1.42
#